data_AF-A0A536K7B2-F1
#
_entry.id   AF-A0A536K7B2-F1
#
_cell.length_a   1.000
_cell.length_b   1.000
_cell.length_c   1.000
_cell.angle_alpha   90.00
_cell.angle_beta   90.00
_cell.angle_gamma   90.00
#
_symmetry.space_group_name_H-M   'P 1'
#
loop_
_entity.id
_entity.type
_entity.pdbx_description
1 polymer ?
#
loop_
_entity_poly.entity_id
_entity_poly.type
_entity_poly.pdbx_seq_one_letter_code
_entity_poly.pdbx_strand_id
1 'polypeptide(L)'
;MKSPAGLNRSQLLVLAFIAAAVAALVVVLVIAPGVYTGTLKLPATASPLLGLALLAPLLALLCLLAVGVVRRWRWMFWLIVVAFLAGVLRVPAALLEARGVLPATGPGWYSWFQAVVGMIQFLIGLALLKGYRRGGVWGEF
;
A
#
# COMPACT_ATOMS: atom_id res chain seq x y z
N MET A 1 -28.30 -4.46 0.79
CA MET A 1 -27.41 -5.64 0.82
C MET A 1 -26.49 -5.54 2.02
N LYS A 2 -26.68 -6.38 3.04
CA LYS A 2 -25.80 -6.46 4.22
C LYS A 2 -24.57 -7.27 3.83
N SER A 3 -23.39 -6.68 3.88
CA SER A 3 -22.12 -7.40 3.65
C SER A 3 -22.00 -8.57 4.62
N PRO A 4 -21.47 -9.73 4.21
CA PRO A 4 -21.55 -11.01 4.94
C PRO A 4 -20.84 -11.08 6.31
N ALA A 5 -20.33 -9.97 6.85
CA ALA A 5 -19.59 -9.93 8.12
C ALA A 5 -19.88 -8.70 9.01
N GLY A 6 -20.92 -7.90 8.74
CA GLY A 6 -21.15 -6.64 9.51
C GLY A 6 -20.10 -5.56 9.25
N LEU A 7 -19.26 -5.75 8.24
CA LEU A 7 -18.27 -4.78 7.76
C LEU A 7 -18.95 -3.69 6.95
N ASN A 8 -18.53 -2.47 7.22
CA ASN A 8 -19.06 -1.28 6.58
C ASN A 8 -18.31 -0.95 5.28
N ARG A 9 -18.84 -0.06 4.44
CA ARG A 9 -18.24 0.23 3.12
C ARG A 9 -16.78 0.70 3.19
N SER A 10 -16.46 1.51 4.20
CA SER A 10 -15.10 2.04 4.43
C SER A 10 -14.11 0.92 4.77
N GLN A 11 -14.49 -0.01 5.64
CA GLN A 11 -13.68 -1.18 5.98
C GLN A 11 -13.46 -2.07 4.75
N LEU A 12 -14.52 -2.33 3.98
CA LEU A 12 -14.45 -3.18 2.79
C LEU A 12 -13.54 -2.59 1.72
N LEU A 13 -13.59 -1.27 1.50
CA LEU A 13 -12.71 -0.57 0.56
C LEU A 13 -11.24 -0.72 0.95
N VAL A 14 -10.91 -0.52 2.23
CA VAL A 14 -9.52 -0.64 2.72
C VAL A 14 -9.04 -2.08 2.65
N LEU A 15 -9.87 -3.05 3.04
CA LEU A 15 -9.53 -4.48 2.95
C LEU A 15 -9.33 -4.92 1.50
N ALA A 16 -10.17 -4.46 0.58
CA ALA A 16 -10.02 -4.73 -0.85
C ALA A 16 -8.70 -4.13 -1.38
N PHE A 17 -8.35 -2.92 -0.95
CA PHE A 17 -7.05 -2.32 -1.30
C PHE A 17 -5.87 -3.11 -0.72
N ILE A 18 -5.93 -3.54 0.54
CA ILE A 18 -4.89 -4.37 1.15
C ILE A 18 -4.72 -5.68 0.38
N ALA A 19 -5.82 -6.36 0.02
CA ALA A 19 -5.77 -7.57 -0.78
C ALA A 19 -5.17 -7.31 -2.18
N ALA A 20 -5.56 -6.23 -2.84
CA ALA A 20 -4.99 -5.82 -4.12
C ALA A 20 -3.50 -5.49 -4.01
N ALA A 21 -3.07 -4.87 -2.91
CA ALA A 21 -1.66 -4.57 -2.66
C ALA A 21 -0.83 -5.83 -2.46
N VAL A 22 -1.36 -6.84 -1.75
CA VAL A 22 -0.72 -8.17 -1.64
C VAL A 22 -0.62 -8.84 -3.00
N ALA A 23 -1.69 -8.82 -3.80
CA ALA A 23 -1.67 -9.39 -5.15
C ALA A 23 -0.65 -8.68 -6.06
N ALA A 24 -0.63 -7.34 -6.03
CA ALA A 24 0.35 -6.54 -6.74
C ALA A 24 1.79 -6.85 -6.33
N LEU A 25 2.04 -7.03 -5.02
CA LEU A 25 3.35 -7.41 -4.51
C LEU A 25 3.78 -8.76 -5.10
N VAL A 26 2.91 -9.76 -5.10
CA VAL A 26 3.19 -11.09 -5.70
C VAL A 26 3.48 -10.95 -7.19
N VAL A 27 2.68 -10.17 -7.92
CA VAL A 27 2.88 -9.93 -9.36
C VAL A 27 4.24 -9.28 -9.64
N VAL A 28 4.62 -8.25 -8.88
CA VAL A 28 5.92 -7.57 -9.05
C VAL A 28 7.08 -8.52 -8.73
N LEU A 29 6.96 -9.35 -7.69
CA LEU A 29 7.98 -10.34 -7.35
C LEU A 29 8.21 -11.38 -8.47
N VAL A 30 7.14 -11.77 -9.17
CA VAL A 30 7.21 -12.74 -10.27
C VAL A 30 7.73 -12.09 -11.56
N ILE A 31 7.24 -10.88 -11.90
CA ILE A 31 7.55 -10.23 -13.18
C ILE A 31 8.92 -9.53 -13.15
N ALA A 32 9.30 -8.94 -12.03
CA ALA A 32 10.55 -8.19 -11.91
C ALA A 32 11.22 -8.42 -10.54
N PRO A 33 11.74 -9.64 -10.30
CA PRO A 33 12.43 -9.97 -9.04
C PRO A 33 13.65 -9.04 -8.78
N GLY A 34 14.22 -8.46 -9.84
CA GLY A 34 15.31 -7.48 -9.76
C GLY A 34 14.98 -6.19 -9.02
N VAL A 35 13.70 -5.80 -8.93
CA VAL A 35 13.27 -4.65 -8.10
C VAL A 35 13.59 -4.90 -6.63
N TYR A 36 13.42 -6.14 -6.19
CA TYR A 36 13.63 -6.53 -4.81
C TYR A 36 15.11 -6.63 -4.45
N THR A 37 15.92 -7.28 -5.32
CA THR A 37 17.37 -7.39 -5.11
C THR A 37 18.07 -6.04 -5.21
N GLY A 38 17.63 -5.17 -6.12
CA GLY A 38 18.17 -3.81 -6.28
C GLY A 38 17.87 -2.89 -5.10
N THR A 39 16.64 -2.93 -4.56
CA THR A 39 16.26 -2.16 -3.37
C THR A 39 17.05 -2.60 -2.14
N LEU A 40 17.29 -3.90 -2.02
CA LEU A 40 18.00 -4.48 -0.87
C LEU A 40 19.51 -4.41 -0.98
N LYS A 41 20.06 -4.00 -2.13
CA LYS A 41 21.50 -4.04 -2.44
C LYS A 41 22.12 -5.39 -2.04
N LEU A 42 21.39 -6.48 -2.23
CA LEU A 42 21.84 -7.79 -1.80
C LEU A 42 23.08 -8.19 -2.61
N PRO A 43 24.16 -8.69 -1.96
CA PRO A 43 25.24 -9.34 -2.67
C PRO A 43 24.69 -10.45 -3.58
N ALA A 44 25.28 -10.66 -4.76
CA ALA A 44 24.87 -11.73 -5.68
C ALA A 44 24.92 -13.14 -5.04
N THR A 45 25.66 -13.28 -3.92
CA THR A 45 25.81 -14.49 -3.10
C THR A 45 24.82 -14.58 -1.92
N ALA A 46 23.92 -13.61 -1.77
CA ALA A 46 23.00 -13.58 -0.64
C ALA A 46 21.99 -14.72 -0.69
N SER A 47 21.77 -15.35 0.46
CA SER A 47 20.80 -16.44 0.59
C SER A 47 19.38 -15.96 0.26
N PRO A 48 18.56 -16.77 -0.43
CA PRO A 48 17.13 -16.46 -0.65
C PRO A 48 16.35 -16.24 0.66
N LEU A 49 16.87 -16.73 1.80
CA LEU A 49 16.33 -16.47 3.13
C LEU A 49 16.38 -14.99 3.54
N LEU A 50 17.41 -14.24 3.13
CA LEU A 50 17.47 -12.78 3.33
C LEU A 50 16.35 -12.08 2.56
N GLY A 51 15.96 -12.64 1.42
CA GLY A 51 14.83 -12.15 0.68
C GLY A 51 13.48 -12.42 1.36
N LEU A 52 13.34 -13.50 2.13
CA LEU A 52 12.13 -13.74 2.92
C LEU A 52 12.06 -12.86 4.18
N ALA A 53 13.21 -12.44 4.72
CA ALA A 53 13.30 -11.64 5.94
C ALA A 53 12.62 -10.27 5.85
N LEU A 54 12.39 -9.71 4.66
CA LEU A 54 11.67 -8.45 4.46
C LEU A 54 10.22 -8.63 3.98
N LEU A 55 9.93 -9.72 3.27
CA LEU A 55 8.56 -10.07 2.89
C LEU A 55 7.72 -10.47 4.11
N ALA A 56 8.29 -11.24 5.03
CA ALA A 56 7.60 -11.68 6.25
C ALA A 56 7.09 -10.50 7.11
N PRO A 57 7.91 -9.50 7.51
CA PRO A 57 7.41 -8.36 8.30
C PRO A 57 6.45 -7.49 7.50
N LEU A 58 6.60 -7.37 6.18
CA LEU A 58 5.66 -6.62 5.34
C LEU A 58 4.27 -7.28 5.33
N LEU A 59 4.20 -8.59 5.15
CA LEU A 59 2.94 -9.34 5.22
C LEU A 59 2.35 -9.30 6.63
N ALA A 60 3.17 -9.45 7.67
CA ALA A 60 2.72 -9.33 9.06
C ALA A 60 2.13 -7.94 9.34
N LEU A 61 2.74 -6.87 8.83
CA LEU A 61 2.23 -5.51 8.92
C LEU A 61 0.88 -5.37 8.20
N LEU A 62 0.74 -5.91 6.99
CA LEU A 62 -0.53 -5.89 6.25
C LEU A 62 -1.64 -6.66 6.97
N CYS A 63 -1.31 -7.82 7.57
CA CYS A 63 -2.23 -8.58 8.41
C CYS A 63 -2.65 -7.78 9.65
N LEU A 64 -1.70 -7.12 10.33
CA LEU A 64 -1.99 -6.25 11.48
C LEU A 64 -2.91 -5.09 11.09
N LEU A 65 -2.68 -4.47 9.92
CA LEU A 65 -3.57 -3.44 9.37
C LEU A 65 -4.97 -4.02 9.15
N ALA A 66 -5.09 -5.17 8.49
CA ALA A 66 -6.38 -5.81 8.24
C ALA A 66 -7.14 -6.11 9.54
N VAL A 67 -6.45 -6.61 10.57
CA VAL A 67 -7.04 -6.82 11.91
C VAL A 67 -7.47 -5.50 12.53
N GLY A 68 -6.65 -4.45 12.45
CA GLY A 68 -6.97 -3.13 12.98
C GLY A 68 -8.17 -2.49 12.27
N VAL A 69 -8.34 -2.72 10.97
CA VAL A 69 -9.51 -2.30 10.19
C VAL A 69 -10.75 -3.04 10.66
N VAL A 70 -10.71 -4.37 10.77
CA VAL A 70 -11.84 -5.20 11.20
C VAL A 70 -12.27 -4.85 12.63
N ARG A 71 -11.31 -4.69 13.55
CA ARG A 71 -11.55 -4.29 14.95
C ARG A 71 -11.82 -2.79 15.14
N ARG A 72 -11.85 -2.00 14.05
CA ARG A 72 -12.13 -0.56 14.05
C ARG A 72 -11.25 0.25 15.02
N TRP A 73 -9.96 -0.09 15.09
CA TRP A 73 -9.02 0.62 15.95
C TRP A 73 -8.93 2.10 15.54
N ARG A 74 -9.11 3.01 16.51
CA ARG A 74 -9.10 4.46 16.27
C ARG A 74 -7.73 4.94 15.78
N TRP A 75 -6.66 4.41 16.35
CA TRP A 75 -5.29 4.73 15.94
C TRP A 75 -4.99 4.23 14.53
N MET A 76 -5.44 3.01 14.19
CA MET A 76 -5.23 2.44 12.86
C MET A 76 -5.91 3.26 11.77
N PHE A 77 -7.10 3.81 12.05
CA PHE A 77 -7.78 4.71 11.12
C PHE A 77 -6.89 5.90 10.75
N TRP A 78 -6.33 6.59 11.74
CA TRP A 78 -5.49 7.77 11.49
C TRP A 78 -4.18 7.40 10.80
N LEU A 79 -3.55 6.29 11.17
CA LEU A 79 -2.34 5.80 10.49
C LEU A 79 -2.62 5.51 9.00
N ILE A 80 -3.74 4.85 8.71
CA ILE A 80 -4.15 4.56 7.32
C ILE A 80 -4.42 5.86 6.57
N VAL A 81 -5.21 6.77 7.13
CA VAL A 81 -5.52 8.05 6.48
C VAL A 81 -4.24 8.83 6.16
N VAL A 82 -3.33 9.00 7.13
CA VAL A 82 -2.08 9.73 6.92
C VAL A 82 -1.21 9.04 5.86
N ALA A 83 -1.02 7.72 5.96
CA ALA A 83 -0.25 6.95 4.99
C ALA A 83 -0.86 7.03 3.58
N PHE A 84 -2.19 7.04 3.50
CA PHE A 84 -2.92 7.07 2.23
C PHE A 84 -2.85 8.45 1.58
N LEU A 85 -2.98 9.52 2.37
CA LEU A 85 -2.81 10.89 1.87
C LEU A 85 -1.38 11.15 1.38
N ALA A 86 -0.38 10.57 2.05
CA ALA A 86 1.01 10.62 1.58
C ALA A 86 1.23 9.88 0.25
N GLY A 87 0.29 9.02 -0.18
CA GLY A 87 0.35 8.30 -1.46
C GLY A 87 0.48 9.22 -2.68
N VAL A 88 -0.03 10.46 -2.62
CA VAL A 88 0.10 11.45 -3.70
C VAL A 88 1.56 11.80 -4.00
N LEU A 89 2.46 11.69 -3.01
CA LEU A 89 3.89 11.97 -3.16
C LEU A 89 4.59 11.03 -4.14
N ARG A 90 3.98 9.88 -4.47
CA ARG A 90 4.51 8.96 -5.48
C ARG A 90 4.43 9.54 -6.90
N VAL A 91 3.49 10.44 -7.17
CA VAL A 91 3.38 11.11 -8.48
C VAL A 91 4.55 12.05 -8.76
N PRO A 92 4.89 13.02 -7.89
CA PRO A 92 6.06 13.86 -8.11
C PRO A 92 7.34 13.03 -8.06
N ALA A 93 7.43 11.98 -7.23
CA ALA A 93 8.59 11.09 -7.23
C ALA A 93 8.79 10.40 -8.59
N ALA A 94 7.73 9.82 -9.18
CA ALA A 94 7.81 9.19 -10.50
C ALA A 94 8.19 10.20 -11.60
N LEU A 95 7.67 11.43 -11.54
CA LEU A 95 8.02 12.49 -12.49
C LEU A 95 9.50 12.91 -12.35
N LEU A 96 10.00 13.02 -11.12
CA LEU A 96 11.40 13.35 -10.85
C LEU A 96 12.36 12.23 -11.29
N GLU A 97 11.97 10.96 -11.11
CA GLU A 97 12.71 9.79 -11.61
C GLU A 97 12.72 9.78 -13.14
N ALA A 98 11.57 10.04 -13.79
CA ALA A 98 11.47 10.14 -15.25
C ALA A 98 12.31 11.27 -15.85
N ARG A 99 12.57 12.34 -15.08
CA ARG A 99 13.45 13.46 -15.49
C ARG A 99 14.92 13.24 -15.12
N GLY A 100 15.26 12.09 -14.51
CA GLY A 100 16.62 11.78 -14.07
C GLY A 100 17.10 12.59 -12.86
N VAL A 101 16.20 13.27 -12.15
CA VAL A 101 16.53 14.02 -10.91
C VAL A 101 16.69 13.05 -9.74
N LEU A 102 15.82 12.03 -9.67
CA LEU A 102 15.95 10.93 -8.72
C LEU A 102 16.60 9.72 -9.41
N PRO A 103 17.46 8.96 -8.70
CA PRO A 103 18.04 7.74 -9.23
C PRO A 103 16.94 6.70 -9.46
N ALA A 104 17.06 5.96 -10.57
CA ALA A 104 16.10 4.91 -10.90
C ALA A 104 16.15 3.81 -9.84
N THR A 105 15.00 3.48 -9.25
CA THR A 105 14.89 2.44 -8.21
C THR A 105 14.48 1.08 -8.77
N GLY A 106 14.09 1.04 -10.04
CA GLY A 106 13.73 -0.17 -10.76
C GLY A 106 13.46 0.10 -12.24
N PRO A 107 12.80 -0.83 -12.94
CA PRO A 107 12.36 -0.61 -14.31
C PRO A 107 11.45 0.62 -14.42
N GLY A 108 11.55 1.40 -15.50
CA GLY A 108 10.79 2.65 -15.64
C GLY A 108 9.26 2.52 -15.55
N TRP A 109 8.70 1.34 -15.84
CA TRP A 109 7.25 1.09 -15.64
C TRP A 109 6.86 1.01 -14.16
N TYR A 110 7.79 0.63 -13.28
CA TYR A 110 7.54 0.40 -11.86
C TYR A 110 7.25 1.70 -11.12
N SER A 111 7.95 2.78 -11.45
CA SER A 111 7.69 4.11 -10.86
C SER A 111 6.32 4.65 -11.26
N TRP A 112 5.90 4.49 -12.52
CA TRP A 112 4.55 4.83 -12.97
C TRP A 112 3.48 3.97 -12.31
N PHE A 113 3.72 2.67 -12.19
CA PHE A 113 2.83 1.77 -11.44
C PHE A 113 2.67 2.24 -9.99
N GLN A 114 3.77 2.57 -9.30
CA GLN A 114 3.72 3.12 -7.95
C GLN A 114 2.96 4.44 -7.86
N ALA A 115 3.09 5.33 -8.85
CA ALA A 115 2.36 6.58 -8.92
C ALA A 115 0.84 6.34 -9.03
N VAL A 116 0.42 5.40 -9.87
CA VAL A 116 -1.00 5.00 -10.00
C VAL A 116 -1.52 4.43 -8.69
N VAL A 117 -0.78 3.50 -8.07
CA VAL A 117 -1.15 2.94 -6.76
C VAL A 117 -1.25 4.04 -5.71
N GLY A 118 -0.29 4.97 -5.67
CA GLY A 118 -0.29 6.11 -4.75
C GLY A 118 -1.48 7.04 -4.94
N MET A 119 -1.88 7.28 -6.19
CA MET A 119 -3.08 8.07 -6.51
C MET A 119 -4.37 7.38 -6.05
N ILE A 120 -4.51 6.08 -6.30
CA ILE A 120 -5.64 5.28 -5.80
C ILE A 120 -5.69 5.34 -4.27
N GLN A 121 -4.54 5.16 -3.63
CA GLN A 121 -4.40 5.22 -2.18
C GLN A 121 -4.83 6.60 -1.64
N PHE A 122 -4.41 7.68 -2.29
CA PHE A 122 -4.82 9.05 -1.95
C PHE A 122 -6.33 9.25 -2.04
N LEU A 123 -6.96 8.80 -3.13
CA LEU A 123 -8.41 8.88 -3.32
C LEU A 123 -9.18 8.10 -2.24
N ILE A 124 -8.68 6.92 -1.85
CA ILE A 124 -9.26 6.16 -0.73
C ILE A 124 -9.11 6.94 0.59
N GLY A 125 -7.95 7.56 0.83
CA GLY A 125 -7.74 8.43 2.00
C GLY A 125 -8.74 9.58 2.08
N LEU A 126 -9.03 10.23 0.95
CA LEU A 126 -10.07 11.27 0.86
C LEU A 126 -11.48 10.72 1.13
N ALA A 127 -11.80 9.54 0.61
CA ALA A 127 -13.08 8.88 0.87
C ALA A 127 -13.25 8.55 2.37
N LEU A 128 -12.20 8.09 3.04
CA LEU A 128 -12.19 7.84 4.49
C LEU A 128 -12.39 9.13 5.29
N LEU A 129 -11.74 10.23 4.90
CA LEU A 129 -11.97 11.54 5.53
C LEU A 129 -13.40 12.03 5.34
N LYS A 130 -13.99 11.80 4.17
CA LYS A 130 -15.40 12.13 3.91
C LYS A 130 -16.34 11.32 4.80
N GLY A 131 -16.11 10.01 4.94
CA GLY A 131 -16.84 9.16 5.88
C GLY A 131 -16.67 9.59 7.33
N TYR A 132 -15.45 9.99 7.70
CA TYR A 132 -15.15 10.50 9.04
C TYR A 132 -15.94 11.74 9.43
N ARG A 133 -16.08 12.70 8.52
CA ARG A 133 -16.88 13.92 8.77
C ARG A 133 -18.37 13.62 9.00
N ARG A 134 -18.88 12.51 8.47
CA ARG A 134 -20.31 12.13 8.58
C ARG A 134 -20.61 11.24 9.77
N GLY A 135 -19.73 10.28 10.07
CA GLY A 135 -20.00 9.22 11.05
C GLY A 135 -18.89 8.97 12.07
N GLY A 136 -17.86 9.82 12.11
CA GLY A 136 -16.71 9.65 13.01
C GLY A 136 -15.73 8.56 12.53
N VAL A 137 -14.89 8.06 13.43
CA VAL A 137 -13.82 7.10 13.07
C VAL A 137 -14.44 5.83 12.47
N TRP A 138 -13.96 5.44 11.27
CA TRP A 138 -14.54 4.37 10.45
C TRP A 138 -15.97 4.64 9.96
N GLY A 139 -16.46 5.88 9.96
CA GLY A 139 -17.77 6.24 9.42
C GLY A 139 -17.95 5.82 7.96
N GLU A 140 -19.17 5.43 7.60
CA GLU A 140 -19.51 5.09 6.21
C GLU A 140 -19.61 6.36 5.34
N PHE A 141 -19.28 6.23 4.06
CA PHE A 141 -19.45 7.27 3.06
C PHE A 141 -20.58 6.94 2.07
#